data_AF-A0A161Y4V3-F1
#
_entry.id   AF-A0A161Y4V3-F1
#
_cell.length_a   1.000
_cell.length_b   1.000
_cell.length_c   1.000
_cell.angle_alpha   90.00
_cell.angle_beta   90.00
_cell.angle_gamma   90.00
#
_symmetry.space_group_name_H-M   'P 1'
#
loop_
_entity.id
_entity.type
_entity.pdbx_description
1 polymer ?
#
loop_
_entity_poly.entity_id
_entity_poly.type
_entity_poly.pdbx_seq_one_letter_code
_entity_poly.pdbx_strand_id
1 'polypeptide(L)'
;MPLLIVILLIHCLVICFILAAIINGHNLNRFEEKIRALFIKPNSEEEVPDELYDEAYEIVMDLGKALEIDNDMTKHDAVQMALKRVEGFRDDSKDYSLNPQEHSPQKAKLKVIK
;
A
#
# COMPACT_ATOMS: atom_id res chain seq x y z
N MET A 1 -28.41 40.93 -2.48
CA MET A 1 -27.75 40.22 -1.35
C MET A 1 -27.97 38.70 -1.37
N PRO A 2 -29.19 38.15 -1.41
CA PRO A 2 -29.38 36.69 -1.32
C PRO A 2 -28.87 35.93 -2.56
N LEU A 3 -29.01 36.50 -3.76
CA LEU A 3 -28.52 35.87 -4.99
C LEU A 3 -27.00 35.69 -5.03
N LEU A 4 -26.22 36.62 -4.46
CA LEU A 4 -24.76 36.48 -4.36
C LEU A 4 -24.37 35.33 -3.42
N ILE A 5 -25.12 35.15 -2.33
CA ILE A 5 -24.90 34.06 -1.38
C ILE A 5 -25.21 32.71 -2.03
N VAL A 6 -26.32 32.63 -2.78
CA VAL A 6 -26.70 31.41 -3.51
C VAL A 6 -25.67 31.06 -4.58
N ILE A 7 -25.18 32.05 -5.33
CA ILE A 7 -24.13 31.85 -6.33
C ILE A 7 -22.83 31.35 -5.66
N LEU A 8 -22.45 31.94 -4.54
CA LEU A 8 -21.23 31.55 -3.80
C LEU A 8 -21.35 30.10 -3.28
N LEU A 9 -22.51 29.72 -2.74
CA LEU A 9 -22.76 28.35 -2.29
C LEU A 9 -22.67 27.33 -3.44
N ILE A 10 -23.21 27.66 -4.62
CA ILE A 10 -23.11 26.79 -5.81
C ILE A 10 -21.65 26.63 -6.23
N HIS A 11 -20.85 27.71 -6.21
CA HIS A 11 -19.43 27.63 -6.55
C HIS A 11 -18.65 26.76 -5.55
N CYS A 12 -18.94 26.87 -4.26
CA CYS A 12 -18.34 25.98 -3.26
C CYS A 12 -18.65 24.50 -3.54
N LEU A 13 -19.88 24.16 -3.89
CA LEU A 13 -20.25 22.77 -4.21
C LEU A 13 -19.51 22.23 -5.44
N VAL A 14 -19.38 23.04 -6.49
CA VAL A 14 -18.63 22.66 -7.71
C VAL A 14 -17.16 22.43 -7.38
N ILE A 15 -16.55 23.30 -6.58
CA ILE A 15 -15.15 23.14 -6.13
C ILE A 15 -14.98 21.85 -5.33
N CYS A 16 -15.90 21.55 -4.40
CA CYS A 16 -15.87 20.29 -3.64
C CYS A 16 -15.98 19.06 -4.55
N PHE A 17 -16.79 19.13 -5.61
CA PHE A 17 -16.95 18.02 -6.56
C PHE A 17 -15.69 17.79 -7.39
N ILE A 18 -15.03 18.87 -7.82
CA ILE A 18 -13.74 18.82 -8.53
C ILE A 18 -12.67 18.20 -7.62
N LEU A 19 -12.60 18.62 -6.35
CA LEU A 19 -11.68 18.05 -5.38
C LEU A 19 -11.95 16.55 -5.15
N ALA A 20 -13.21 16.15 -5.00
CA ALA A 20 -13.58 14.74 -4.85
C ALA A 20 -13.20 13.90 -6.08
N ALA A 21 -13.35 14.45 -7.29
CA ALA A 21 -12.92 13.80 -8.52
C ALA A 21 -11.39 13.68 -8.62
N ILE A 22 -10.64 14.70 -8.17
CA ILE A 22 -9.17 14.65 -8.09
C ILE A 22 -8.70 13.59 -7.08
N ILE A 23 -9.42 13.40 -5.97
CA ILE A 23 -9.05 12.42 -4.94
C ILE A 23 -9.29 10.98 -5.42
N ASN A 24 -10.40 10.74 -6.13
CA ASN A 24 -10.84 9.42 -6.61
C ASN A 24 -10.40 9.05 -8.03
N GLY A 25 -9.86 10.00 -8.81
CA GLY A 25 -9.49 9.79 -10.21
C GLY A 25 -8.21 8.97 -10.37
N HIS A 26 -8.26 7.90 -11.17
CA HIS A 26 -7.13 6.99 -11.40
C HIS A 26 -6.12 7.48 -12.46
N ASN A 27 -6.39 8.62 -13.14
CA ASN A 27 -5.53 9.23 -14.17
C ASN A 27 -5.51 10.75 -14.00
N LEU A 28 -4.76 11.22 -13.01
CA LEU A 28 -4.64 12.65 -12.69
C LEU A 28 -3.58 13.29 -13.57
N ASN A 29 -3.82 14.54 -13.99
CA ASN A 29 -2.80 15.32 -14.68
C ASN A 29 -1.69 15.72 -13.68
N ARG A 30 -0.45 15.96 -14.13
CA ARG A 30 0.71 16.25 -13.23
C ARG A 30 0.48 17.38 -12.23
N PHE A 31 -0.39 18.34 -12.58
CA PHE A 31 -0.78 19.43 -11.68
C PHE A 31 -1.77 18.99 -10.59
N GLU A 32 -2.72 18.12 -10.93
CA GLU A 32 -3.69 17.56 -9.99
C GLU A 32 -3.01 16.63 -9.00
N GLU A 33 -2.03 15.86 -9.46
CA GLU A 33 -1.18 15.01 -8.62
C GLU A 33 -0.39 15.83 -7.58
N LYS A 34 0.13 16.99 -7.99
CA LYS A 34 0.85 17.91 -7.08
C LYS A 34 -0.06 18.57 -6.04
N ILE A 35 -1.30 18.87 -6.41
CA ILE A 35 -2.33 19.37 -5.48
C ILE A 35 -2.76 18.26 -4.53
N ARG A 36 -2.95 17.04 -5.04
CA ARG A 36 -3.25 15.84 -4.26
C ARG A 36 -2.14 15.58 -3.24
N ALA A 37 -0.87 15.64 -3.61
CA ALA A 37 0.27 15.46 -2.71
C ALA A 37 0.41 16.56 -1.64
N LEU A 38 -0.16 17.75 -1.86
CA LEU A 38 -0.14 18.85 -0.89
C LEU A 38 -1.32 18.81 0.09
N PHE A 39 -2.47 18.30 -0.34
CA PHE A 39 -3.69 18.19 0.47
C PHE A 39 -3.86 16.82 1.15
N ILE A 40 -3.56 15.76 0.42
CA ILE A 40 -3.41 14.42 0.95
C ILE A 40 -1.93 14.34 1.28
N LYS A 41 -1.59 14.37 2.58
CA LYS A 41 -0.26 13.91 3.02
C LYS A 41 -0.05 12.62 2.25
N PRO A 42 0.95 12.50 1.36
CA PRO A 42 1.17 11.24 0.72
C PRO A 42 1.24 10.25 1.87
N ASN A 43 0.32 9.29 1.91
CA ASN A 43 0.78 7.98 2.34
C ASN A 43 1.95 7.82 1.39
N SER A 44 3.15 8.04 1.93
CA SER A 44 4.34 7.56 1.28
C SER A 44 3.91 6.20 0.76
N GLU A 45 4.15 5.96 -0.51
CA GLU A 45 4.48 4.60 -0.90
C GLU A 45 5.67 4.27 0.01
N GLU A 46 5.35 3.90 1.26
CA GLU A 46 6.24 3.33 2.23
C GLU A 46 6.54 2.03 1.55
N GLU A 47 7.64 2.06 0.77
CA GLU A 47 8.27 0.87 0.24
C GLU A 47 8.33 -0.08 1.41
N VAL A 48 7.40 -1.03 1.42
CA VAL A 48 7.41 -2.15 2.35
C VAL A 48 8.80 -2.72 2.21
N PRO A 49 9.60 -2.81 3.30
CA PRO A 49 10.95 -3.33 3.23
C PRO A 49 10.99 -4.58 2.37
N ASP A 50 11.95 -4.65 1.44
CA ASP A 50 12.08 -5.77 0.50
C ASP A 50 12.04 -7.12 1.24
N GLU A 51 12.58 -7.18 2.46
CA GLU A 51 12.54 -8.35 3.34
C GLU A 51 11.12 -8.82 3.70
N LEU A 52 10.20 -7.90 4.03
CA LEU A 52 8.80 -8.25 4.31
C LEU A 52 8.05 -8.66 3.04
N TYR A 53 8.41 -8.08 1.90
CA TYR A 53 7.84 -8.44 0.61
C TYR A 53 8.30 -9.85 0.18
N ASP A 54 9.60 -10.13 0.32
CA ASP A 54 10.20 -11.43 0.02
C ASP A 54 9.63 -12.52 0.93
N GLU A 55 9.48 -12.24 2.23
CA GLU A 55 8.87 -13.18 3.16
C GLU A 55 7.40 -13.47 2.81
N ALA A 56 6.61 -12.44 2.49
CA ALA A 56 5.23 -12.62 2.04
C ALA A 56 5.16 -13.45 0.74
N TYR A 57 6.09 -13.22 -0.19
CA TYR A 57 6.19 -13.97 -1.44
C TYR A 57 6.50 -15.45 -1.20
N GLU A 58 7.45 -15.76 -0.32
CA GLU A 58 7.78 -17.14 0.05
C GLU A 58 6.59 -17.87 0.69
N ILE A 59 5.86 -17.21 1.59
CA ILE A 59 4.68 -17.79 2.23
C ILE A 59 3.60 -18.14 1.20
N VAL A 60 3.34 -17.25 0.24
CA VAL A 60 2.38 -17.50 -0.85
C VAL A 60 2.85 -18.64 -1.75
N MET A 61 4.13 -18.67 -2.10
CA MET A 61 4.70 -19.73 -2.91
C MET A 61 4.60 -21.10 -2.24
N ASP A 62 4.85 -21.17 -0.92
CA ASP A 62 4.74 -22.42 -0.17
C ASP A 62 3.29 -22.85 0.02
N LEU A 63 2.35 -21.92 0.16
CA LEU A 63 0.92 -22.21 0.09
C LEU A 63 0.52 -22.77 -1.28
N GLY A 64 1.05 -22.20 -2.37
CA GLY A 64 0.83 -22.70 -3.73
C GLY A 64 1.27 -24.16 -3.87
N LYS A 65 2.50 -24.48 -3.44
CA LYS A 65 3.02 -25.86 -3.42
C LYS A 65 2.15 -26.78 -2.56
N ALA A 66 1.67 -26.32 -1.41
CA ALA A 66 0.82 -27.10 -0.53
C ALA A 66 -0.52 -27.47 -1.19
N LEU A 67 -1.10 -26.56 -1.97
CA LEU A 67 -2.37 -26.78 -2.68
C LEU A 67 -2.23 -27.73 -3.87
N GLU A 68 -1.05 -27.83 -4.47
CA GLU A 68 -0.74 -28.75 -5.58
C GLU A 68 -0.56 -30.22 -5.13
N ILE A 69 -0.53 -30.50 -3.82
CA ILE A 69 -0.36 -31.87 -3.30
C ILE A 69 -1.60 -32.72 -3.62
N ASP A 70 -1.44 -33.86 -4.27
CA ASP A 70 -2.58 -34.75 -4.60
C ASP A 70 -3.20 -35.42 -3.37
N ASN A 71 -2.41 -35.67 -2.32
CA ASN A 71 -2.86 -36.29 -1.09
C ASN A 71 -3.55 -35.27 -0.17
N ASP A 72 -4.86 -35.44 0.05
CA ASP A 72 -5.67 -34.51 0.84
C ASP A 72 -5.23 -34.36 2.31
N MET A 73 -4.72 -35.43 2.94
CA MET A 73 -4.26 -35.35 4.32
C MET A 73 -2.97 -34.54 4.43
N THR A 74 -2.02 -34.79 3.52
CA THR A 74 -0.76 -34.05 3.44
C THR A 74 -0.96 -32.60 3.00
N LYS A 75 -1.93 -32.36 2.10
CA LYS A 75 -2.36 -31.02 1.69
C LYS A 75 -2.89 -30.22 2.86
N HIS A 76 -3.78 -30.81 3.66
CA HIS A 76 -4.33 -30.14 4.84
C HIS A 76 -3.23 -29.73 5.83
N ASP A 77 -2.31 -30.63 6.14
CA ASP A 77 -1.18 -30.36 7.05
C ASP A 77 -0.27 -29.25 6.48
N ALA A 78 0.05 -29.31 5.19
CA ALA A 78 0.89 -28.32 4.52
C ALA A 78 0.23 -26.93 4.46
N VAL A 79 -1.08 -26.87 4.19
CA VAL A 79 -1.85 -25.61 4.23
C VAL A 79 -1.91 -25.06 5.66
N GLN A 80 -2.08 -25.92 6.67
CA GLN A 80 -2.08 -25.49 8.07
C GLN A 80 -0.72 -24.93 8.49
N MET A 81 0.38 -25.50 8.01
CA MET A 81 1.72 -24.96 8.24
C MET A 81 1.93 -23.60 7.56
N ALA A 82 1.46 -23.43 6.32
CA ALA A 82 1.49 -22.15 5.62
C ALA A 82 0.67 -21.08 6.35
N LEU A 83 -0.53 -21.44 6.84
CA LEU A 83 -1.37 -20.55 7.64
C LEU A 83 -0.65 -20.08 8.91
N LYS A 84 0.03 -20.97 9.63
CA LYS A 84 0.81 -20.62 10.81
C LYS A 84 1.94 -19.62 10.50
N ARG A 85 2.55 -19.72 9.32
CA ARG A 85 3.56 -18.75 8.85
C ARG A 85 2.93 -17.39 8.52
N VAL A 86 1.74 -17.38 7.91
CA VAL A 86 0.98 -16.13 7.69
C VAL A 86 0.67 -15.46 9.04
N GLU A 87 0.31 -16.23 10.06
CA GLU A 87 0.04 -15.69 11.40
C GLU A 87 1.28 -15.08 12.03
N GLY A 88 2.44 -15.74 11.94
CA GLY A 88 3.73 -15.21 12.39
C GLY A 88 4.11 -13.93 11.67
N PHE A 89 4.10 -13.95 10.34
CA PHE A 89 4.36 -12.76 9.50
C PHE A 89 3.41 -11.60 9.84
N ARG A 90 2.12 -11.87 10.07
CA ARG A 90 1.15 -10.86 10.47
C ARG A 90 1.49 -10.26 11.84
N ASP A 91 1.98 -11.06 12.78
CA ASP A 91 2.32 -10.56 14.10
C ASP A 91 3.64 -9.75 14.06
N ASP A 92 4.62 -10.19 13.28
CA ASP A 92 5.90 -9.48 13.10
C ASP A 92 5.75 -8.17 12.29
N SER A 93 4.84 -8.14 11.32
CA SER A 93 4.54 -6.93 10.52
C SER A 93 3.69 -5.88 11.27
N LYS A 94 3.10 -6.21 12.42
CA LYS A 94 2.35 -5.23 13.24
C LYS A 94 3.26 -4.19 13.86
N ASP A 95 4.48 -4.56 14.24
CA ASP A 95 5.44 -3.63 14.82
C ASP A 95 5.92 -2.59 13.80
N TYR A 96 5.98 -2.96 12.51
CA TYR A 96 6.22 -2.02 11.41
C TYR A 96 5.04 -1.06 11.18
N SER A 97 3.80 -1.54 11.31
CA SER A 97 2.61 -0.70 11.17
C SER A 97 2.48 0.36 12.27
N LEU A 98 3.23 0.23 13.38
CA LEU A 98 3.14 1.10 14.56
C LEU A 98 4.32 2.06 14.73
N ASN A 99 5.43 1.90 14.01
CA ASN A 99 6.61 2.77 14.15
C ASN A 99 7.16 3.25 12.80
N PRO A 100 6.65 4.38 12.26
CA PRO A 100 7.16 4.98 11.01
C PRO A 100 8.52 5.69 11.15
N GLN A 101 9.25 5.51 12.25
CA GLN A 101 10.51 6.20 12.47
C GLN A 101 11.67 5.24 12.73
N GLU A 102 12.78 5.60 12.09
CA GLU A 102 14.07 4.94 12.13
C GLU A 102 14.20 3.71 11.23
N HIS A 103 14.50 3.94 9.95
CA HIS A 103 15.78 3.47 9.39
C HIS A 103 16.05 4.22 8.07
N SER A 104 16.96 5.20 8.10
CA SER A 104 17.51 5.80 6.89
C SER A 104 18.34 4.76 6.12
N PRO A 105 18.13 4.54 4.81
CA PRO A 105 19.02 3.70 4.04
C PRO A 105 20.30 4.48 3.69
N GLN A 106 21.41 4.01 4.24
CA GLN A 106 22.75 4.41 3.83
C GLN A 106 22.96 3.94 2.38
N LYS A 107 22.93 4.88 1.43
CA LYS A 107 23.13 4.66 -0.01
C LYS A 107 24.35 3.77 -0.29
N ALA A 108 24.13 2.49 -0.60
CA ALA A 108 25.15 1.63 -1.18
C ALA A 108 25.34 2.01 -2.66
N LYS A 109 26.40 2.76 -2.95
CA LYS A 109 26.87 2.99 -4.33
C LYS A 109 27.41 1.67 -4.89
N LEU A 110 26.60 0.95 -5.67
CA LEU A 110 27.10 -0.13 -6.51
C LEU A 110 27.87 0.48 -7.70
N LYS A 111 29.21 0.36 -7.64
CA LYS A 111 30.13 0.75 -8.71
C LYS A 111 30.16 -0.37 -9.76
N VAL A 112 29.48 -0.17 -10.88
CA VAL A 112 29.60 -1.03 -12.06
C VAL A 112 31.02 -0.90 -12.62
N ILE A 113 31.78 -1.99 -12.64
CA ILE A 113 33.07 -2.09 -13.31
C ILE A 113 32.78 -2.61 -14.73
N LYS A 114 33.29 -1.87 -15.73
CA LYS A 114 33.13 -2.15 -17.15
C LYS A 114 34.24 -3.07 -17.66
#